data_AF-A0AAV0LZR1-F1
#
_entry.id   AF-A0AAV0LZR1-F1
#
_cell.length_a   1.000
_cell.length_b   1.000
_cell.length_c   1.000
_cell.angle_alpha   90.00
_cell.angle_beta   90.00
_cell.angle_gamma   90.00
#
_symmetry.space_group_name_H-M   'P 1'
#
loop_
_entity.id
_entity.type
_entity.pdbx_description
1 polymer ?
#
loop_
_entity_poly.entity_id
_entity_poly.type
_entity_poly.pdbx_seq_one_letter_code
_entity_poly.pdbx_strand_id
1 'polypeptide(L)'
;MAGNSRTGKRHKTSHVVEDVASLSDFPDEILHHVLSFVDTKSAVRTGLLSKRWTSLWKDVPVLNFVPKSFLTLASFRKHVYRLLSFRSHRTPVRDVNFDVCGYTRNETGGHIRKTIGQIMKYASSHSGGGLDHLSITGDSKNLCFSYFADDISTGSHHASLKSMKLEECILWCVQFDDPVYKSSTTLGFKLLTTLELRKCNLSSFCPMGPFDLIGDLPYLKHLKLLHCYVEWLIISGPQLLDLEIEFLENNCSYEVIAPKLKSLRLWGERMGEPIDEHISKELSLPALDDANICLKWHNPHCWESDTYLEEQNRAFMNYLGGLHNVESLNLCFDKV
;
A
#
# COMPACT_ATOMS: atom_id res chain seq x y z
N MET A 1 -13.36 -77.99 46.50
CA MET A 1 -14.21 -77.25 45.54
C MET A 1 -13.28 -76.57 44.55
N ALA A 2 -13.31 -77.07 43.31
CA ALA A 2 -12.52 -76.59 42.18
C ALA A 2 -13.01 -75.22 41.70
N GLY A 3 -12.10 -74.43 41.14
CA GLY A 3 -12.33 -73.02 40.81
C GLY A 3 -13.03 -72.75 39.48
N ASN A 4 -13.06 -71.47 39.13
CA ASN A 4 -12.92 -71.08 37.73
C ASN A 4 -12.43 -69.62 37.62
N SER A 5 -11.29 -69.48 36.96
CA SER A 5 -10.73 -68.23 36.47
C SER A 5 -11.53 -67.71 35.27
N ARG A 6 -11.80 -66.41 35.21
CA ARG A 6 -12.08 -65.71 33.94
C ARG A 6 -11.14 -64.53 33.82
N THR A 7 -10.03 -64.76 33.14
CA THR A 7 -9.09 -63.74 32.68
C THR A 7 -9.74 -62.95 31.53
N GLY A 8 -10.23 -61.74 31.83
CA GLY A 8 -10.53 -60.75 30.79
C GLY A 8 -9.24 -60.17 30.25
N LYS A 9 -8.74 -60.70 29.13
CA LYS A 9 -7.66 -60.06 28.34
C LYS A 9 -8.20 -58.76 27.75
N ARG A 10 -7.94 -57.64 28.43
CA ARG A 10 -8.15 -56.30 27.88
C ARG A 10 -7.09 -56.09 26.79
N HIS A 11 -7.50 -56.22 25.54
CA HIS A 11 -6.65 -55.93 24.39
C HIS A 11 -6.16 -54.49 24.53
N LYS A 12 -4.85 -54.33 24.71
CA LYS A 12 -4.16 -53.05 24.62
C LYS A 12 -4.05 -52.77 23.12
N THR A 13 -5.06 -52.12 22.56
CA THR A 13 -4.96 -51.52 21.23
C THR A 13 -3.83 -50.50 21.32
N SER A 14 -2.68 -50.87 20.77
CA SER A 14 -1.62 -49.93 20.44
C SER A 14 -2.18 -48.99 19.40
N HIS A 15 -2.74 -47.87 19.85
CA HIS A 15 -2.90 -46.71 18.99
C HIS A 15 -1.49 -46.34 18.54
N VAL A 16 -1.22 -46.59 17.27
CA VAL A 16 -0.15 -45.91 16.55
C VAL A 16 -0.52 -44.44 16.66
N VAL A 17 0.14 -43.72 17.57
CA VAL A 17 0.13 -42.26 17.55
C VAL A 17 0.92 -41.94 16.28
N GLU A 18 0.21 -41.62 15.21
CA GLU A 18 0.82 -40.83 14.16
C GLU A 18 1.37 -39.61 14.88
N ASP A 19 2.70 -39.43 14.86
CA ASP A 19 3.36 -38.20 15.28
C ASP A 19 2.91 -37.11 14.31
N VAL A 20 1.68 -36.62 14.51
CA VAL A 20 1.17 -35.45 13.83
C VAL A 20 1.91 -34.29 14.49
N ALA A 21 2.98 -33.85 13.83
CA ALA A 21 3.78 -32.71 14.27
C ALA A 21 2.86 -31.57 14.73
N SER A 22 2.96 -31.22 16.01
CA SER A 22 2.15 -30.18 16.60
C SER A 22 2.71 -28.83 16.17
N LEU A 23 1.85 -27.83 16.00
CA LEU A 23 2.31 -26.45 15.77
C LEU A 23 3.23 -25.97 16.91
N SER A 24 3.14 -26.57 18.10
CA SER A 24 4.01 -26.28 19.24
C SER A 24 5.43 -26.86 19.11
N ASP A 25 5.73 -27.65 18.08
CA ASP A 25 7.05 -28.26 17.87
C ASP A 25 7.96 -27.39 16.99
N PHE A 26 7.39 -26.40 16.28
CA PHE A 26 8.18 -25.47 15.47
C PHE A 26 8.96 -24.48 16.34
N PRO A 27 10.14 -23.97 15.90
CA PRO A 27 10.86 -22.87 16.53
C PRO A 27 10.06 -21.56 16.58
N ASP A 28 10.38 -20.68 17.54
CA ASP A 28 9.67 -19.40 17.75
C ASP A 28 9.71 -18.53 16.49
N GLU A 29 10.79 -18.57 15.71
CA GLU A 29 10.96 -17.80 14.47
C GLU A 29 9.89 -18.16 13.43
N ILE A 30 9.61 -19.45 13.26
CA ILE A 30 8.56 -19.93 12.34
C ILE A 30 7.20 -19.51 12.86
N LEU A 31 6.97 -19.60 14.18
CA LEU A 31 5.69 -19.19 14.77
C LEU A 31 5.46 -17.69 14.66
N HIS A 32 6.48 -16.86 14.84
CA HIS A 32 6.41 -15.42 14.59
C HIS A 32 6.11 -15.12 13.13
N HIS A 33 6.71 -15.87 12.19
CA HIS A 33 6.42 -15.72 10.77
C HIS A 33 4.97 -16.10 10.45
N VAL A 34 4.45 -17.21 10.97
CA VAL A 34 3.04 -17.58 10.82
C VAL A 34 2.12 -16.50 11.42
N LEU A 35 2.42 -16.01 12.62
CA LEU A 35 1.66 -14.94 13.27
C LEU A 35 1.71 -13.61 12.52
N SER A 36 2.74 -13.37 11.70
CA SER A 36 2.84 -12.16 10.88
C SER A 36 1.84 -12.09 9.73
N PHE A 37 1.24 -13.23 9.34
CA PHE A 37 0.23 -13.30 8.28
C PHE A 37 -1.21 -13.14 8.76
N VAL A 38 -1.45 -13.21 10.08
CA VAL A 38 -2.81 -13.08 10.64
C VAL A 38 -3.05 -11.67 11.17
N ASP A 39 -4.32 -11.31 11.34
CA ASP A 39 -4.66 -10.05 12.01
C ASP A 39 -4.18 -10.08 13.47
N THR A 40 -3.77 -8.92 13.98
CA THR A 40 -3.16 -8.80 15.32
C THR A 40 -4.10 -9.26 16.42
N LYS A 41 -5.42 -9.09 16.25
CA LYS A 41 -6.42 -9.53 17.23
C LYS A 41 -6.44 -11.06 17.31
N SER A 42 -6.36 -11.75 16.17
CA SER A 42 -6.21 -13.21 16.11
C SER A 42 -4.86 -13.68 16.66
N ALA A 43 -3.76 -12.98 16.36
CA ALA A 43 -2.45 -13.28 16.93
C ALA A 43 -2.47 -13.24 18.46
N VAL A 44 -3.07 -12.20 19.07
CA VAL A 44 -3.23 -12.12 20.53
C VAL A 44 -4.04 -13.28 21.10
N ARG A 45 -5.09 -13.72 20.39
CA ARG A 45 -5.95 -14.83 20.81
C ARG A 45 -5.22 -16.18 20.83
N THR A 46 -4.19 -16.36 20.00
CA THR A 46 -3.35 -17.57 20.05
C THR A 46 -2.69 -17.76 21.41
N GLY A 47 -2.54 -16.70 22.20
CA GLY A 47 -2.06 -16.78 23.58
C GLY A 47 -2.88 -17.69 24.51
N LEU A 48 -4.10 -18.08 24.10
CA LEU A 48 -4.96 -19.05 24.79
C LEU A 48 -4.59 -20.52 24.48
N LEU A 49 -3.77 -20.79 23.46
CA LEU A 49 -3.43 -22.15 23.03
C LEU A 49 -2.47 -22.84 24.01
N SER A 50 -1.45 -22.14 24.48
CA SER A 50 -0.54 -22.62 25.52
C SER A 50 0.28 -21.47 26.13
N LYS A 51 1.01 -21.75 27.22
CA LYS A 51 1.91 -20.78 27.88
C LYS A 51 2.93 -20.18 26.91
N ARG A 52 3.42 -20.95 25.94
CA ARG A 52 4.39 -20.50 24.94
C ARG A 52 3.78 -19.43 24.03
N TRP A 53 2.55 -19.63 23.59
CA TRP A 53 1.84 -18.68 22.74
C TRP A 53 1.45 -17.38 23.45
N THR A 54 1.37 -17.39 24.78
CA THR A 54 1.09 -16.17 25.57
C THR A 54 2.19 -15.11 25.42
N SER A 55 3.44 -15.52 25.16
CA SER A 55 4.56 -14.59 24.89
C SER A 55 4.79 -14.35 23.41
N LEU A 56 4.63 -15.37 22.54
CA LEU A 56 4.96 -15.28 21.10
C LEU A 56 4.38 -14.03 20.40
N TRP A 57 3.08 -13.76 20.56
CA TRP A 57 2.47 -12.62 19.86
C TRP A 57 3.07 -11.26 20.26
N LYS A 58 3.70 -11.16 21.45
CA LYS A 58 4.29 -9.91 21.96
C LYS A 58 5.56 -9.51 21.22
N ASP A 59 6.20 -10.45 20.54
CA ASP A 59 7.48 -10.29 19.86
C ASP A 59 7.33 -10.26 18.31
N VAL A 60 6.09 -10.38 17.79
CA VAL A 60 5.82 -10.38 16.34
C VAL A 60 6.14 -9.02 15.71
N PRO A 61 7.04 -8.88 14.73
CA PRO A 61 7.45 -7.57 14.19
C PRO A 61 6.40 -6.88 13.31
N VAL A 62 5.37 -7.62 12.87
CA VAL A 62 4.31 -7.16 11.96
C VAL A 62 3.00 -6.96 12.72
N LEU A 63 2.37 -5.79 12.55
CA LEU A 63 1.07 -5.47 13.15
C LEU A 63 0.01 -5.25 12.06
N ASN A 64 -0.92 -6.19 11.95
CA ASN A 64 -2.04 -6.14 11.02
C ASN A 64 -3.32 -5.72 11.75
N PHE A 65 -3.87 -4.55 11.46
CA PHE A 65 -5.06 -4.00 12.10
C PHE A 65 -6.24 -3.96 11.14
N VAL A 66 -7.34 -4.58 11.56
CA VAL A 66 -8.59 -4.67 10.80
C VAL A 66 -9.74 -4.19 11.71
N PRO A 67 -10.07 -2.88 11.77
CA PRO A 67 -11.08 -2.35 12.68
C PRO A 67 -12.46 -2.96 12.49
N LYS A 68 -12.83 -3.38 11.26
CA LYS A 68 -14.09 -4.10 10.98
C LYS A 68 -14.23 -5.42 11.73
N SER A 69 -13.13 -6.00 12.23
CA SER A 69 -13.18 -7.17 13.11
C SER A 69 -13.70 -6.86 14.52
N PHE A 70 -13.92 -5.58 14.86
CA PHE A 70 -14.40 -5.12 16.15
C PHE A 70 -15.83 -4.57 16.05
N LEU A 71 -16.64 -4.82 17.08
CA LEU A 71 -18.03 -4.33 17.13
C LEU A 71 -18.11 -2.79 17.13
N THR A 72 -17.15 -2.12 17.76
CA THR A 72 -17.15 -0.65 17.91
C THR A 72 -15.74 -0.07 17.90
N LEU A 73 -15.63 1.23 17.61
CA LEU A 73 -14.34 1.90 17.46
C LEU A 73 -13.65 2.05 18.81
N ALA A 74 -14.46 2.25 19.85
CA ALA A 74 -14.00 2.21 21.23
C ALA A 74 -13.37 0.85 21.56
N SER A 75 -13.97 -0.26 21.14
CA SER A 75 -13.42 -1.60 21.39
C SER A 75 -12.11 -1.86 20.62
N PHE A 76 -12.02 -1.40 19.37
CA PHE A 76 -10.77 -1.43 18.59
C PHE A 76 -9.68 -0.61 19.26
N ARG A 77 -9.95 0.65 19.59
CA ARG A 77 -8.98 1.55 20.25
C ARG A 77 -8.50 1.00 21.59
N LYS A 78 -9.42 0.44 22.39
CA LYS A 78 -9.09 -0.21 23.66
C LYS A 78 -8.20 -1.44 23.44
N HIS A 79 -8.44 -2.21 22.39
CA HIS A 79 -7.59 -3.32 22.02
C HIS A 79 -6.20 -2.85 21.59
N VAL A 80 -6.08 -1.85 20.71
CA VAL A 80 -4.80 -1.26 20.30
C VAL A 80 -4.01 -0.75 21.50
N TYR A 81 -4.64 0.04 22.38
CA TYR A 81 -3.99 0.55 23.58
C TYR A 81 -3.43 -0.58 24.46
N ARG A 82 -4.24 -1.61 24.73
CA ARG A 82 -3.81 -2.77 25.52
C ARG A 82 -2.69 -3.55 24.83
N LEU A 83 -2.82 -3.79 23.53
CA LEU A 83 -1.82 -4.47 22.73
C LEU A 83 -0.46 -3.79 22.88
N LEU A 84 -0.39 -2.49 22.57
CA LEU A 84 0.85 -1.72 22.63
C LEU A 84 1.45 -1.71 24.05
N SER A 85 0.61 -1.70 25.10
CA SER A 85 1.07 -1.75 26.50
C SER A 85 1.62 -3.10 26.95
N PHE A 86 1.22 -4.21 26.32
CA PHE A 86 1.64 -5.56 26.70
C PHE A 86 2.71 -6.14 25.77
N ARG A 87 2.99 -5.47 24.64
CA ARG A 87 4.00 -5.86 23.67
C ARG A 87 5.41 -5.75 24.28
N SER A 88 6.30 -6.61 23.83
CA SER A 88 7.71 -6.59 24.20
C SER A 88 8.39 -5.33 23.66
N HIS A 89 9.13 -4.64 24.53
CA HIS A 89 9.98 -3.51 24.14
C HIS A 89 11.33 -3.94 23.55
N ARG A 90 11.57 -5.24 23.34
CA ARG A 90 12.82 -5.74 22.77
C ARG A 90 12.74 -5.94 21.26
N THR A 91 11.52 -6.05 20.73
CA THR A 91 11.26 -6.34 19.32
C THR A 91 10.71 -5.11 18.61
N PRO A 92 11.41 -4.60 17.56
CA PRO A 92 10.92 -3.48 16.78
C PRO A 92 9.59 -3.83 16.08
N VAL A 93 8.80 -2.80 15.80
CA VAL A 93 7.66 -2.89 14.88
C VAL A 93 8.19 -2.48 13.50
N ARG A 94 8.30 -3.43 12.57
CA ARG A 94 8.85 -3.21 11.23
C ARG A 94 7.78 -2.91 10.19
N ASP A 95 6.64 -3.57 10.34
CA ASP A 95 5.55 -3.51 9.38
C ASP A 95 4.24 -3.19 10.11
N VAL A 96 3.51 -2.22 9.60
CA VAL A 96 2.18 -1.88 10.11
C VAL A 96 1.21 -1.80 8.94
N ASN A 97 0.16 -2.61 9.01
CA ASN A 97 -0.87 -2.69 8.00
C ASN A 97 -2.23 -2.32 8.62
N PHE A 98 -2.95 -1.40 7.98
CA PHE A 98 -4.29 -0.97 8.39
C PHE A 98 -5.29 -1.22 7.28
N ASP A 99 -6.25 -2.13 7.47
CA ASP A 99 -7.42 -2.30 6.60
C ASP A 99 -8.61 -1.64 7.29
N VAL A 100 -8.93 -0.41 6.89
CA VAL A 100 -10.02 0.41 7.44
C VAL A 100 -11.28 0.41 6.55
N CYS A 101 -11.35 -0.48 5.56
CA CYS A 101 -12.48 -0.60 4.64
C CYS A 101 -13.80 -0.83 5.39
N GLY A 102 -14.88 -0.19 4.93
CA GLY A 102 -16.24 -0.37 5.48
C GLY A 102 -16.44 0.13 6.91
N TYR A 103 -15.42 0.78 7.50
CA TYR A 103 -15.47 1.26 8.89
C TYR A 103 -15.76 2.75 9.02
N THR A 104 -15.57 3.51 7.94
CA THR A 104 -15.63 4.96 7.96
C THR A 104 -17.06 5.46 7.74
N ARG A 105 -17.71 5.90 8.81
CA ARG A 105 -18.82 6.89 8.75
C ARG A 105 -18.26 8.24 9.17
N ASN A 106 -18.77 9.35 8.61
CA ASN A 106 -18.18 10.71 8.66
C ASN A 106 -17.61 11.16 10.03
N GLU A 107 -18.19 10.72 11.16
CA GLU A 107 -17.75 11.07 12.52
C GLU A 107 -16.56 10.23 13.06
N THR A 108 -16.15 9.17 12.37
CA THR A 108 -15.16 8.19 12.85
C THR A 108 -13.73 8.41 12.34
N GLY A 109 -13.55 9.23 11.30
CA GLY A 109 -12.24 9.47 10.66
C GLY A 109 -11.19 10.02 11.61
N GLY A 110 -11.56 11.01 12.44
CA GLY A 110 -10.63 11.62 13.41
C GLY A 110 -10.14 10.66 14.49
N HIS A 111 -10.94 9.66 14.85
CA HIS A 111 -10.54 8.63 15.83
C HIS A 111 -9.60 7.57 15.23
N ILE A 112 -9.83 7.18 13.98
CA ILE A 112 -8.94 6.27 13.25
C ILE A 112 -7.57 6.93 13.08
N ARG A 113 -7.55 8.19 12.64
CA ARG A 113 -6.34 9.03 12.58
C ARG A 113 -5.55 9.00 13.88
N LYS A 114 -6.19 9.34 15.01
CA LYS A 114 -5.53 9.36 16.33
C LYS A 114 -4.94 7.99 16.70
N THR A 115 -5.59 6.91 16.26
CA THR A 115 -5.13 5.54 16.53
C THR A 115 -3.91 5.18 15.68
N ILE A 116 -3.92 5.53 14.39
CA ILE A 116 -2.76 5.37 13.50
C ILE A 116 -1.57 6.15 14.05
N GLY A 117 -1.77 7.43 14.39
CA GLY A 117 -0.72 8.29 14.97
C GLY A 117 -0.15 7.71 16.28
N GLN A 118 -0.98 7.13 17.14
CA GLN A 118 -0.50 6.46 18.36
C GLN A 118 0.40 5.24 18.06
N ILE A 119 0.02 4.42 17.07
CA ILE A 119 0.80 3.23 16.68
C ILE A 119 2.12 3.66 16.04
N MET A 120 2.10 4.66 15.16
CA MET A 120 3.30 5.24 14.55
C MET A 120 4.26 5.79 15.61
N LYS A 121 3.72 6.51 16.61
CA LYS A 121 4.51 7.00 17.74
C LYS A 121 5.12 5.86 18.56
N TYR A 122 4.37 4.78 18.79
CA TYR A 122 4.89 3.61 19.48
C TYR A 122 6.04 2.94 18.71
N ALA A 123 5.84 2.64 17.42
CA ALA A 123 6.83 2.00 16.56
C ALA A 123 8.15 2.80 16.49
N SER A 124 8.04 4.13 16.53
CA SER A 124 9.19 5.03 16.49
C SER A 124 9.91 5.21 17.83
N SER A 125 9.23 4.96 18.96
CA SER A 125 9.75 5.22 20.31
C SER A 125 10.31 3.99 21.03
N HIS A 126 10.08 2.78 20.53
CA HIS A 126 10.47 1.55 21.22
C HIS A 126 11.36 0.63 20.34
N SER A 127 12.57 0.35 20.87
CA SER A 127 13.69 -0.49 20.39
C SER A 127 14.04 -0.48 18.90
N GLY A 128 15.26 -0.03 18.59
CA GLY A 128 15.95 -0.32 17.33
C GLY A 128 15.64 0.62 16.16
N GLY A 129 14.61 1.45 16.29
CA GLY A 129 14.42 2.63 15.46
C GLY A 129 14.06 2.31 14.01
N GLY A 130 12.87 1.77 13.80
CA GLY A 130 12.20 2.11 12.57
C GLY A 130 11.06 1.25 12.10
N LEU A 131 10.00 1.91 11.67
CA LEU A 131 8.97 1.33 10.82
C LEU A 131 9.54 1.28 9.40
N ASP A 132 9.73 0.10 8.83
CA ASP A 132 10.25 -0.06 7.47
C ASP A 132 9.12 0.08 6.44
N HIS A 133 7.94 -0.49 6.74
CA HIS A 133 6.81 -0.60 5.83
C HIS A 133 5.50 -0.14 6.49
N LEU A 134 4.75 0.72 5.78
CA LEU A 134 3.41 1.14 6.16
C LEU A 134 2.43 0.82 5.03
N SER A 135 1.39 0.04 5.32
CA SER A 135 0.27 -0.18 4.40
C SER A 135 -1.03 0.37 5.00
N ILE A 136 -1.78 1.15 4.23
CA ILE A 136 -3.12 1.61 4.61
C ILE A 136 -4.08 1.33 3.46
N THR A 137 -5.12 0.56 3.73
CA THR A 137 -6.20 0.23 2.81
C THR A 137 -7.49 0.88 3.32
N GLY A 138 -8.03 1.81 2.55
CA GLY A 138 -9.16 2.66 2.89
C GLY A 138 -10.47 2.27 2.22
N ASP A 139 -11.48 3.11 2.43
CA ASP A 139 -12.66 3.20 1.56
C ASP A 139 -12.65 4.63 1.04
N SER A 140 -12.63 4.76 -0.29
CA SER A 140 -12.27 5.95 -1.07
C SER A 140 -13.14 7.18 -0.82
N LYS A 141 -14.07 7.14 0.13
CA LYS A 141 -15.01 8.21 0.46
C LYS A 141 -14.70 8.95 1.76
N ASN A 142 -13.87 8.40 2.65
CA ASN A 142 -13.77 8.93 4.02
C ASN A 142 -12.37 8.93 4.64
N LEU A 143 -11.36 8.34 3.97
CA LEU A 143 -9.99 8.35 4.46
C LEU A 143 -9.14 9.29 3.62
N CYS A 144 -8.98 10.53 4.10
CA CYS A 144 -8.06 11.49 3.50
C CYS A 144 -6.67 11.37 4.17
N PHE A 145 -5.65 11.03 3.38
CA PHE A 145 -4.28 10.87 3.86
C PHE A 145 -3.74 12.17 4.44
N SER A 146 -3.95 13.31 3.77
CA SER A 146 -3.49 14.62 4.22
C SER A 146 -3.93 14.96 5.65
N TYR A 147 -5.09 14.45 6.09
CA TYR A 147 -5.59 14.71 7.44
C TYR A 147 -4.72 14.10 8.51
N PHE A 148 -4.03 13.00 8.26
CA PHE A 148 -3.16 12.37 9.25
C PHE A 148 -1.70 12.35 8.80
N ALA A 149 -1.40 12.76 7.57
CA ALA A 149 -0.05 12.92 7.04
C ALA A 149 0.84 13.68 8.03
N ASP A 150 0.35 14.79 8.60
CA ASP A 150 1.10 15.57 9.59
C ASP A 150 1.39 14.82 10.89
N ASP A 151 0.43 14.05 11.43
CA ASP A 151 0.68 13.22 12.61
C ASP A 151 1.70 12.11 12.30
N ILE A 152 1.75 11.68 11.04
CA ILE A 152 2.75 10.75 10.49
C ILE A 152 3.93 11.50 9.81
N SER A 153 4.10 12.83 9.86
CA SER A 153 5.21 13.52 9.19
C SER A 153 5.94 14.56 10.04
N THR A 154 5.28 15.12 11.07
CA THR A 154 5.79 16.23 11.89
C THR A 154 6.60 15.82 13.13
N GLY A 155 6.75 14.52 13.39
CA GLY A 155 7.61 14.00 14.45
C GLY A 155 9.05 13.75 14.00
N SER A 156 10.01 13.78 14.92
CA SER A 156 11.39 13.25 14.73
C SER A 156 11.43 11.71 14.54
N HIS A 157 10.31 11.15 14.10
CA HIS A 157 9.89 9.75 14.22
C HIS A 157 9.93 9.01 12.86
N HIS A 158 10.21 9.72 11.76
CA HIS A 158 10.10 9.21 10.37
C HIS A 158 11.42 8.76 9.75
N ALA A 159 12.50 8.73 10.53
CA ALA A 159 13.87 8.51 10.05
C ALA A 159 14.15 7.08 9.53
N SER A 160 13.12 6.29 9.24
CA SER A 160 13.28 4.88 8.86
C SER A 160 12.28 4.35 7.84
N LEU A 161 11.18 5.06 7.54
CA LEU A 161 10.16 4.54 6.63
C LEU A 161 10.72 4.46 5.20
N LYS A 162 10.85 3.23 4.71
CA LYS A 162 11.44 2.93 3.39
C LYS A 162 10.36 2.68 2.35
N SER A 163 9.21 2.16 2.76
CA SER A 163 8.15 1.71 1.87
C SER A 163 6.77 2.10 2.40
N MET A 164 5.94 2.63 1.51
CA MET A 164 4.56 3.00 1.80
C MET A 164 3.64 2.46 0.72
N LYS A 165 2.58 1.80 1.15
CA LYS A 165 1.48 1.35 0.30
C LYS A 165 0.18 2.01 0.74
N LEU A 166 -0.51 2.68 -0.16
CA LEU A 166 -1.85 3.21 0.06
C LEU A 166 -2.80 2.58 -0.95
N GLU A 167 -3.95 2.11 -0.50
CA GLU A 167 -4.95 1.45 -1.33
C GLU A 167 -6.34 2.00 -1.03
N GLU A 168 -7.12 2.35 -2.06
CA GLU A 168 -8.49 2.89 -1.91
C GLU A 168 -8.55 4.12 -0.96
N CYS A 169 -7.53 4.98 -1.02
CA CYS A 169 -7.40 6.18 -0.19
C CYS A 169 -7.61 7.46 -1.01
N ILE A 170 -8.14 8.53 -0.39
CA ILE A 170 -8.05 9.89 -0.92
C ILE A 170 -6.74 10.48 -0.38
N LEU A 171 -5.88 11.05 -1.22
CA LEU A 171 -4.63 11.64 -0.72
C LEU A 171 -4.81 13.08 -0.22
N TRP A 172 -5.48 13.92 -1.00
CA TRP A 172 -5.81 15.30 -0.62
C TRP A 172 -7.31 15.53 -0.76
N CYS A 173 -7.90 16.08 0.29
CA CYS A 173 -9.29 16.52 0.34
C CYS A 173 -9.29 17.97 0.80
N VAL A 174 -9.83 18.86 -0.04
CA VAL A 174 -10.15 20.23 0.35
C VAL A 174 -11.63 20.25 0.72
N GLN A 175 -11.95 19.97 1.97
CA GLN A 175 -13.26 20.41 2.47
C GLN A 175 -13.18 21.93 2.65
N PHE A 176 -13.98 22.66 1.87
CA PHE A 176 -14.04 24.12 1.81
C PHE A 176 -14.29 24.82 3.17
N ASP A 177 -14.59 24.08 4.24
CA ASP A 177 -15.09 24.63 5.51
C ASP A 177 -14.38 24.12 6.78
N ASP A 178 -13.21 23.46 6.72
CA ASP A 178 -12.47 23.11 7.95
C ASP A 178 -11.25 24.04 8.19
N PRO A 179 -11.42 25.16 8.92
CA PRO A 179 -10.34 26.11 9.22
C PRO A 179 -9.26 25.55 10.16
N VAL A 180 -9.41 24.31 10.65
CA VAL A 180 -8.47 23.67 11.58
C VAL A 180 -7.30 22.98 10.85
N TYR A 181 -7.42 22.69 9.56
CA TYR A 181 -6.41 21.91 8.83
C TYR A 181 -5.73 22.72 7.72
N LYS A 182 -4.52 23.20 8.02
CA LYS A 182 -3.51 23.42 6.98
C LYS A 182 -3.22 22.04 6.36
N SER A 183 -3.84 21.72 5.24
CA SER A 183 -3.55 20.48 4.52
C SER A 183 -2.09 20.50 4.08
N SER A 184 -1.27 19.57 4.57
CA SER A 184 0.03 19.34 3.96
C SER A 184 -0.18 18.88 2.52
N THR A 185 0.40 19.63 1.59
CA THR A 185 0.46 19.27 0.16
C THR A 185 1.48 18.16 -0.10
N THR A 186 2.22 17.73 0.92
CA THR A 186 3.38 16.85 0.81
C THR A 186 3.19 15.60 1.66
N LEU A 187 3.72 14.46 1.19
CA LEU A 187 3.73 13.21 1.96
C LEU A 187 4.67 13.28 3.18
N GLY A 188 5.76 14.06 3.11
CA GLY A 188 6.64 14.33 4.25
C GLY A 188 7.64 13.22 4.63
N PHE A 189 7.69 12.10 3.90
CA PHE A 189 8.57 10.96 4.19
C PHE A 189 9.92 11.05 3.48
N LYS A 190 10.88 11.76 4.07
CA LYS A 190 12.17 12.07 3.43
C LYS A 190 13.03 10.87 3.05
N LEU A 191 12.86 9.70 3.67
CA LEU A 191 13.68 8.49 3.41
C LEU A 191 12.94 7.41 2.60
N LEU A 192 11.75 7.75 2.09
CA LEU A 192 10.95 6.80 1.34
C LEU A 192 11.66 6.43 0.03
N THR A 193 11.81 5.13 -0.18
CA THR A 193 12.43 4.55 -1.38
C THR A 193 11.42 3.89 -2.31
N THR A 194 10.29 3.45 -1.76
CA THR A 194 9.21 2.78 -2.48
C THR A 194 7.86 3.37 -2.11
N LEU A 195 7.09 3.79 -3.11
CA LEU A 195 5.72 4.27 -2.96
C LEU A 195 4.80 3.48 -3.89
N GLU A 196 3.76 2.87 -3.33
CA GLU A 196 2.74 2.15 -4.07
C GLU A 196 1.36 2.75 -3.76
N LEU A 197 0.69 3.27 -4.78
CA LEU A 197 -0.67 3.77 -4.69
C LEU A 197 -1.57 2.87 -5.53
N ARG A 198 -2.65 2.36 -4.94
CA ARG A 198 -3.64 1.51 -5.61
C ARG A 198 -5.04 2.10 -5.48
N LYS A 199 -5.77 2.29 -6.58
CA LYS A 199 -7.16 2.81 -6.55
C LYS A 199 -7.30 4.09 -5.72
N CYS A 200 -6.25 4.91 -5.65
CA CYS A 200 -6.24 6.12 -4.86
C CYS A 200 -6.78 7.30 -5.67
N ASN A 201 -7.54 8.18 -5.02
CA ASN A 201 -7.96 9.46 -5.60
C ASN A 201 -6.93 10.53 -5.22
N LEU A 202 -6.20 11.03 -6.22
CA LEU A 202 -5.20 12.08 -6.10
C LEU A 202 -5.81 13.48 -6.31
N SER A 203 -6.96 13.60 -6.96
CA SER A 203 -7.52 14.86 -7.47
C SER A 203 -8.77 15.36 -6.73
N SER A 204 -8.98 15.00 -5.46
CA SER A 204 -10.17 15.49 -4.75
C SER A 204 -10.02 16.98 -4.37
N PHE A 205 -10.44 17.83 -5.31
CA PHE A 205 -10.74 19.26 -5.16
C PHE A 205 -9.57 20.23 -4.87
N CYS A 206 -8.39 20.06 -5.48
CA CYS A 206 -7.40 21.15 -5.59
C CYS A 206 -7.34 21.69 -7.04
N PRO A 207 -7.24 23.02 -7.25
CA PRO A 207 -7.71 23.68 -8.47
C PRO A 207 -6.71 23.59 -9.64
N MET A 208 -7.19 23.13 -10.80
CA MET A 208 -6.79 23.55 -12.15
C MET A 208 -5.28 23.75 -12.39
N GLY A 209 -4.45 22.75 -12.10
CA GLY A 209 -3.02 22.81 -12.42
C GLY A 209 -2.27 21.51 -12.17
N PRO A 210 -1.07 21.35 -12.77
CA PRO A 210 -0.25 20.17 -12.59
C PRO A 210 0.20 20.02 -11.14
N PHE A 211 0.09 18.82 -10.60
CA PHE A 211 0.49 18.51 -9.23
C PHE A 211 1.62 17.48 -9.21
N ASP A 212 2.68 17.77 -8.45
CA ASP A 212 3.83 16.85 -8.29
C ASP A 212 3.72 16.06 -6.98
N LEU A 213 3.35 14.78 -7.12
CA LEU A 213 3.19 13.84 -6.00
C LEU A 213 4.49 13.53 -5.27
N ILE A 214 5.61 13.53 -5.99
CA ILE A 214 6.87 12.98 -5.49
C ILE A 214 8.01 14.00 -5.40
N GLY A 215 7.76 15.27 -5.74
CA GLY A 215 8.77 16.33 -5.70
C GLY A 215 9.50 16.46 -4.35
N ASP A 216 8.85 16.13 -3.24
CA ASP A 216 9.42 16.16 -1.89
C ASP A 216 10.06 14.85 -1.41
N LEU A 217 10.20 13.84 -2.29
CA LEU A 217 10.73 12.51 -1.98
C LEU A 217 12.11 12.29 -2.62
N PRO A 218 13.21 12.78 -2.00
CA PRO A 218 14.52 12.86 -2.65
C PRO A 218 15.20 11.51 -2.91
N TYR A 219 14.81 10.44 -2.21
CA TYR A 219 15.41 9.11 -2.35
C TYR A 219 14.45 8.07 -2.96
N LEU A 220 13.32 8.51 -3.53
CA LEU A 220 12.36 7.59 -4.14
C LEU A 220 12.99 6.89 -5.35
N LYS A 221 12.99 5.57 -5.33
CA LYS A 221 13.54 4.70 -6.38
C LYS A 221 12.47 3.93 -7.13
N HIS A 222 11.38 3.58 -6.46
CA HIS A 222 10.32 2.75 -7.02
C HIS A 222 8.97 3.44 -6.79
N LEU A 223 8.23 3.69 -7.87
CA LEU A 223 6.89 4.27 -7.83
C LEU A 223 5.92 3.37 -8.60
N LYS A 224 4.82 3.01 -7.94
CA LYS A 224 3.70 2.27 -8.54
C LYS A 224 2.41 3.07 -8.38
N LEU A 225 1.76 3.38 -9.49
CA LEU A 225 0.48 4.08 -9.55
C LEU A 225 -0.51 3.18 -10.27
N LEU A 226 -1.33 2.45 -9.52
CA LEU A 226 -2.16 1.38 -10.06
C LEU A 226 -3.63 1.74 -9.87
N HIS A 227 -4.36 1.87 -10.95
CA HIS A 227 -5.76 2.26 -10.98
C HIS A 227 -6.07 3.58 -10.26
N CYS A 228 -5.12 4.51 -10.20
CA CYS A 228 -5.29 5.80 -9.52
C CYS A 228 -6.13 6.77 -10.36
N TYR A 229 -6.89 7.66 -9.69
CA TYR A 229 -7.65 8.74 -10.32
C TYR A 229 -6.93 10.08 -10.12
N VAL A 230 -6.56 10.75 -11.21
CA VAL A 230 -5.90 12.07 -11.23
C VAL A 230 -6.25 12.81 -12.51
N GLU A 231 -6.43 14.13 -12.48
CA GLU A 231 -6.67 14.90 -13.72
C GLU A 231 -5.34 15.22 -14.43
N TRP A 232 -4.37 15.76 -13.70
CA TRP A 232 -3.04 16.08 -14.22
C TRP A 232 -1.94 15.79 -13.19
N LEU A 233 -0.98 14.91 -13.52
CA LEU A 233 0.09 14.46 -12.64
C LEU A 233 1.49 14.77 -13.20
N ILE A 234 2.33 15.46 -12.43
CA ILE A 234 3.78 15.53 -12.69
C ILE A 234 4.49 14.51 -11.79
N ILE A 235 5.45 13.78 -12.36
CA ILE A 235 6.30 12.83 -11.65
C ILE A 235 7.75 13.31 -11.74
N SER A 236 8.18 14.17 -10.82
CA SER A 236 9.57 14.63 -10.75
C SER A 236 10.40 13.72 -9.84
N GLY A 237 11.07 12.73 -10.45
CA GLY A 237 11.79 11.68 -9.74
C GLY A 237 13.27 11.63 -10.11
N PRO A 238 14.15 12.50 -9.57
CA PRO A 238 15.55 12.55 -9.98
C PRO A 238 16.37 11.29 -9.64
N GLN A 239 15.90 10.47 -8.69
CA GLN A 239 16.50 9.18 -8.32
C GLN A 239 15.62 7.97 -8.67
N LEU A 240 14.51 8.19 -9.40
CA LEU A 240 13.55 7.15 -9.73
C LEU A 240 14.17 6.15 -10.71
N LEU A 241 14.06 4.86 -10.41
CA LEU A 241 14.64 3.75 -11.17
C LEU A 241 13.56 2.86 -11.81
N ASP A 242 12.46 2.61 -11.10
CA ASP A 242 11.30 1.83 -11.59
C ASP A 242 10.03 2.67 -11.47
N LEU A 243 9.29 2.76 -12.57
CA LEU A 243 7.99 3.41 -12.63
C LEU A 243 6.98 2.46 -13.25
N GLU A 244 5.91 2.21 -12.52
CA GLU A 244 4.78 1.41 -12.98
C GLU A 244 3.51 2.24 -12.87
N ILE A 245 2.83 2.43 -13.99
CA ILE A 245 1.58 3.19 -14.05
C ILE A 245 0.56 2.32 -14.76
N GLU A 246 -0.56 2.08 -14.10
CA GLU A 246 -1.73 1.39 -14.64
C GLU A 246 -2.95 2.29 -14.44
N PHE A 247 -3.56 2.83 -15.49
CA PHE A 247 -4.77 3.67 -15.37
C PHE A 247 -6.04 2.91 -15.75
N LEU A 248 -7.16 3.24 -15.09
CA LEU A 248 -8.49 2.68 -15.39
C LEU A 248 -9.30 3.51 -16.39
N GLU A 249 -9.09 4.84 -16.46
CA GLU A 249 -9.91 5.76 -17.25
C GLU A 249 -9.02 6.79 -17.98
N ASN A 250 -9.44 7.23 -19.17
CA ASN A 250 -8.65 8.01 -20.13
C ASN A 250 -8.39 9.48 -19.77
N ASN A 251 -8.82 9.98 -18.62
CA ASN A 251 -8.80 11.42 -18.33
C ASN A 251 -7.60 11.90 -17.50
N CYS A 252 -6.51 11.12 -17.46
CA CYS A 252 -5.30 11.47 -16.71
C CYS A 252 -4.18 11.96 -17.64
N SER A 253 -3.88 13.26 -17.62
CA SER A 253 -2.65 13.79 -18.23
C SER A 253 -1.47 13.59 -17.29
N TYR A 254 -0.31 13.16 -17.78
CA TYR A 254 0.89 13.03 -16.94
C TYR A 254 2.19 13.43 -17.64
N GLU A 255 3.14 13.97 -16.87
CA GLU A 255 4.48 14.33 -17.31
C GLU A 255 5.51 13.63 -16.41
N VAL A 256 6.49 12.92 -17.00
CA VAL A 256 7.53 12.19 -16.26
C VAL A 256 8.87 12.86 -16.44
N ILE A 257 9.46 13.32 -15.33
CA ILE A 257 10.78 13.94 -15.26
C ILE A 257 11.66 13.05 -14.37
N ALA A 258 12.22 11.99 -14.96
CA ALA A 258 13.00 10.98 -14.24
C ALA A 258 14.25 10.55 -15.05
N PRO A 259 15.35 11.30 -14.97
CA PRO A 259 16.52 11.10 -15.83
C PRO A 259 17.29 9.79 -15.57
N LYS A 260 17.08 9.13 -14.43
CA LYS A 260 17.73 7.87 -14.04
C LYS A 260 16.82 6.64 -14.19
N LEU A 261 15.64 6.83 -14.77
CA LEU A 261 14.64 5.77 -14.88
C LEU A 261 15.17 4.64 -15.77
N LYS A 262 15.19 3.42 -15.26
CA LYS A 262 15.69 2.21 -15.94
C LYS A 262 14.57 1.33 -16.46
N SER A 263 13.48 1.22 -15.69
CA SER A 263 12.32 0.38 -16.00
C SER A 263 11.06 1.23 -16.02
N LEU A 264 10.29 1.11 -17.09
CA LEU A 264 9.01 1.78 -17.27
C LEU A 264 7.95 0.75 -17.66
N ARG A 265 6.89 0.63 -16.84
CA ARG A 265 5.69 -0.16 -17.14
C ARG A 265 4.50 0.76 -17.24
N LEU A 266 3.88 0.83 -18.42
CA LEU A 266 2.70 1.66 -18.66
C LEU A 266 1.56 0.81 -19.17
N TRP A 267 0.48 0.71 -18.40
CA TRP A 267 -0.74 0.00 -18.74
C TRP A 267 -1.93 0.98 -18.72
N GLY A 268 -2.79 0.96 -19.72
CA GLY A 268 -3.95 1.86 -19.74
C GLY A 268 -4.85 1.73 -20.95
N GLU A 269 -6.02 2.34 -20.87
CA GLU A 269 -6.80 2.69 -22.06
C GLU A 269 -6.13 3.85 -22.80
N ARG A 270 -6.38 3.95 -24.11
CA ARG A 270 -5.68 4.89 -25.01
C ARG A 270 -5.74 6.31 -24.46
N MET A 271 -4.58 7.01 -24.47
CA MET A 271 -4.42 8.43 -24.07
C MET A 271 -5.70 9.21 -24.41
N GLY A 272 -6.33 9.83 -23.40
CA GLY A 272 -7.53 10.63 -23.62
C GLY A 272 -7.29 11.75 -24.64
N GLU A 273 -8.33 12.55 -24.89
CA GLU A 273 -8.22 13.72 -25.76
C GLU A 273 -6.88 14.43 -25.54
N PRO A 274 -6.19 14.91 -26.59
CA PRO A 274 -5.01 15.73 -26.43
C PRO A 274 -5.43 17.03 -25.74
N ILE A 275 -5.54 16.99 -24.41
CA ILE A 275 -5.80 18.14 -23.58
C ILE A 275 -4.48 18.90 -23.60
N ASP A 276 -4.44 19.86 -24.52
CA ASP A 276 -3.37 20.79 -24.83
C ASP A 276 -2.13 20.23 -25.54
N GLU A 277 -1.51 21.12 -26.31
CA GLU A 277 -0.19 21.03 -26.96
C GLU A 277 0.96 20.61 -26.01
N HIS A 278 0.69 20.28 -24.74
CA HIS A 278 1.67 20.02 -23.70
C HIS A 278 2.20 18.58 -23.66
N ILE A 279 1.55 17.62 -24.33
CA ILE A 279 2.10 16.27 -24.54
C ILE A 279 3.18 16.26 -25.64
N SER A 280 3.40 17.38 -26.33
CA SER A 280 4.44 17.53 -27.37
C SER A 280 5.86 17.82 -26.85
N LYS A 281 6.12 17.62 -25.56
CA LYS A 281 7.50 17.56 -25.06
C LYS A 281 7.99 16.12 -25.14
N GLU A 282 9.00 15.90 -25.97
CA GLU A 282 9.77 14.65 -26.01
C GLU A 282 10.05 14.17 -24.57
N LEU A 283 9.58 12.97 -24.22
CA LEU A 283 10.05 12.33 -22.99
C LEU A 283 11.52 12.00 -23.17
N SER A 284 12.39 12.88 -22.66
CA SER A 284 13.81 12.61 -22.58
C SER A 284 14.06 11.71 -21.36
N LEU A 285 13.99 10.40 -21.59
CA LEU A 285 14.36 9.36 -20.61
C LEU A 285 15.68 8.70 -21.04
N PRO A 286 16.83 9.38 -20.84
CA PRO A 286 18.09 8.96 -21.45
C PRO A 286 18.69 7.68 -20.86
N ALA A 287 18.27 7.25 -19.67
CA ALA A 287 18.82 6.10 -18.96
C ALA A 287 17.90 4.86 -18.96
N LEU A 288 16.88 4.85 -19.83
CA LEU A 288 15.85 3.82 -19.85
C LEU A 288 16.37 2.55 -20.54
N ASP A 289 16.49 1.47 -19.76
CA ASP A 289 16.99 0.17 -20.21
C ASP A 289 15.82 -0.69 -20.73
N ASP A 290 14.71 -0.73 -19.98
CA ASP A 290 13.53 -1.57 -20.24
C ASP A 290 12.23 -0.75 -20.27
N ALA A 291 11.39 -0.96 -21.29
CA ALA A 291 10.06 -0.39 -21.40
C ALA A 291 9.01 -1.46 -21.76
N ASN A 292 7.94 -1.55 -20.97
CA ASN A 292 6.79 -2.40 -21.26
C ASN A 292 5.53 -1.52 -21.30
N ILE A 293 4.97 -1.37 -22.48
CA ILE A 293 3.81 -0.52 -22.74
C ILE A 293 2.68 -1.42 -23.24
N CYS A 294 1.61 -1.52 -22.47
CA CYS A 294 0.40 -2.24 -22.83
C CYS A 294 -0.74 -1.25 -22.99
N LEU A 295 -1.26 -1.12 -24.20
CA LEU A 295 -2.39 -0.25 -24.52
C LEU A 295 -3.63 -1.10 -24.80
N LYS A 296 -4.73 -0.79 -24.12
CA LYS A 296 -6.03 -1.38 -24.42
C LYS A 296 -6.65 -0.66 -25.62
N TRP A 297 -7.03 -1.45 -26.62
CA TRP A 297 -7.69 -1.00 -27.83
C TRP A 297 -9.21 -1.09 -27.64
N HIS A 298 -9.87 0.04 -27.44
CA HIS A 298 -11.31 0.12 -27.70
C HIS A 298 -11.53 0.28 -29.19
N ASN A 299 -12.44 -0.52 -29.75
CA ASN A 299 -12.91 -0.29 -31.11
C ASN A 299 -13.55 1.11 -31.12
N PRO A 300 -13.02 2.09 -31.89
CA PRO A 300 -13.57 3.43 -31.90
C PRO A 300 -15.06 3.29 -32.19
N HIS A 301 -15.90 3.81 -31.29
CA HIS A 301 -17.31 3.91 -31.60
C HIS A 301 -17.42 4.71 -32.91
N CYS A 302 -18.37 4.36 -33.79
CA CYS A 302 -18.50 4.89 -35.16
C CYS A 302 -18.64 6.43 -35.29
N TRP A 303 -18.48 7.19 -34.21
CA TRP A 303 -18.52 8.65 -34.15
C TRP A 303 -17.15 9.31 -33.92
N GLU A 304 -16.07 8.56 -33.62
CA GLU A 304 -14.71 9.12 -33.65
C GLU A 304 -14.28 9.34 -35.11
N SER A 305 -13.94 10.57 -35.48
CA SER A 305 -13.49 10.89 -36.85
C SER A 305 -12.11 10.31 -37.13
N ASP A 306 -11.83 9.99 -38.40
CA ASP A 306 -10.51 9.52 -38.85
C ASP A 306 -9.37 10.47 -38.40
N THR A 307 -9.65 11.77 -38.30
CA THR A 307 -8.71 12.80 -37.83
C THR A 307 -8.31 12.64 -36.35
N TYR A 308 -9.24 12.23 -35.48
CA TYR A 308 -8.96 11.98 -34.06
C TYR A 308 -8.03 10.79 -33.88
N LEU A 309 -8.24 9.75 -34.69
CA LEU A 309 -7.39 8.55 -34.71
C LEU A 309 -5.96 8.88 -35.14
N GLU A 310 -5.80 9.75 -36.14
CA GLU A 310 -4.50 10.19 -36.64
C GLU A 310 -3.72 11.04 -35.63
N GLU A 311 -4.38 11.95 -34.92
CA GLU A 311 -3.75 12.78 -33.87
C GLU A 311 -3.24 11.93 -32.70
N GLN A 312 -4.06 10.97 -32.25
CA GLN A 312 -3.67 10.03 -31.19
C GLN A 312 -2.49 9.14 -31.61
N ASN A 313 -2.49 8.67 -32.86
CA ASN A 313 -1.36 7.90 -33.40
C ASN A 313 -0.09 8.76 -33.48
N ARG A 314 -0.22 10.04 -33.86
CA ARG A 314 0.92 10.97 -33.89
C ARG A 314 1.48 11.23 -32.50
N ALA A 315 0.62 11.45 -31.51
CA ALA A 315 1.04 11.62 -30.12
C ALA A 315 1.77 10.38 -29.59
N PHE A 316 1.26 9.18 -29.88
CA PHE A 316 1.90 7.92 -29.51
C PHE A 316 3.25 7.71 -30.24
N MET A 317 3.35 8.04 -31.53
CA MET A 317 4.61 7.93 -32.26
C MET A 317 5.65 8.95 -31.78
N ASN A 318 5.23 10.17 -31.42
CA ASN A 318 6.11 11.15 -30.78
C ASN A 318 6.59 10.66 -29.41
N TYR A 319 5.71 10.04 -28.63
CA TYR A 319 6.05 9.41 -27.35
C TYR A 319 7.12 8.32 -27.54
N LEU A 320 6.92 7.40 -28.49
CA LEU A 320 7.90 6.36 -28.83
C LEU A 320 9.22 6.95 -29.36
N GLY A 321 9.16 8.07 -30.08
CA GLY A 321 10.35 8.79 -30.54
C GLY A 321 11.27 9.26 -29.40
N GLY A 322 10.71 9.51 -28.21
CA GLY A 322 11.49 9.84 -27.00
C GLY A 322 12.29 8.66 -26.42
N LEU A 323 11.91 7.42 -26.73
CA LEU A 323 12.49 6.19 -26.17
C LEU A 323 13.73 5.70 -26.96
N HIS A 324 14.69 6.59 -27.19
CA HIS A 324 15.82 6.34 -28.09
C HIS A 324 16.90 5.39 -27.55
N ASN A 325 16.96 5.12 -26.24
CA ASN A 325 18.01 4.32 -25.59
C ASN A 325 17.52 2.96 -25.04
N VAL A 326 16.28 2.55 -25.34
CA VAL A 326 15.66 1.35 -24.76
C VAL A 326 16.26 0.07 -25.36
N GLU A 327 16.75 -0.85 -24.50
CA GLU A 327 17.27 -2.17 -24.90
C GLU A 327 16.15 -3.19 -25.16
N SER A 328 15.05 -3.10 -24.40
CA SER A 328 13.91 -4.01 -24.48
C SER A 328 12.59 -3.22 -24.48
N LEU A 329 11.86 -3.28 -25.59
CA LEU A 329 10.54 -2.66 -25.73
C LEU A 329 9.49 -3.75 -25.99
N ASN A 330 8.57 -3.92 -25.04
CA ASN A 330 7.38 -4.75 -25.22
C ASN A 330 6.16 -3.86 -25.47
N LEU A 331 5.52 -4.02 -26.64
CA LEU A 331 4.27 -3.36 -26.98
C LEU A 331 3.16 -4.41 -27.02
N CYS A 332 2.21 -4.29 -26.10
CA CYS A 332 1.03 -5.15 -26.07
C CYS A 332 -0.22 -4.35 -26.44
N PHE A 333 -1.05 -4.92 -27.31
CA PHE A 333 -2.32 -4.35 -27.75
C PHE A 333 -3.44 -5.31 -27.39
N ASP A 334 -4.14 -5.02 -26.30
CA ASP A 334 -5.29 -5.84 -25.88
C ASP A 334 -6.55 -5.35 -26.59
N LYS A 335 -7.19 -6.23 -27.37
CA LYS A 335 -8.55 -6.00 -27.86
C LYS A 335 -9.52 -6.20 -26.69
N VAL A 336 -10.22 -5.14 -26.30
CA VAL A 336 -11.33 -5.22 -25.33
C VAL A 336 -12.64 -5.51 -26.05
#